data_AF-A0A821PVB5-F1
#
_entry.id   AF-A0A821PVB5-F1
#
_cell.length_a   1.000
_cell.length_b   1.000
_cell.length_c   1.000
_cell.angle_alpha   90.00
_cell.angle_beta   90.00
_cell.angle_gamma   90.00
#
_symmetry.space_group_name_H-M   'P 1'
#
loop_
_entity.id
_entity.type
_entity.pdbx_description
1 polymer ?
#
loop_
_entity_poly.entity_id
_entity_poly.type
_entity_poly.pdbx_seq_one_letter_code
_entity_poly.pdbx_strand_id
1 'polypeptide(L)'
;MKQHQNYLTDNYNLVTDHQRIETLIRNSIIEYNKEKPKINFPLYPCYIELLCRLCHQIQTVDGHCCIMAEGVIDPSIIDLFSSIVNYQLVSFKTSHLITSNDRHQSFIKQKLTQTYIDAGIRNEKIILLITEEEFEHIELIIHVTNLLNTEEMSSLFSLEEETSVLNSVRTQVQQAGLSFSRAVAWEFFLR
;
A
#
# COMPACT_ATOMS: atom_id res chain seq x y z
N MET A 1 36.52 -18.95 -0.22
CA MET A 1 36.21 -17.57 -0.64
C MET A 1 35.36 -16.93 0.47
N LYS A 2 35.53 -15.64 0.75
CA LYS A 2 34.88 -14.93 1.87
C LYS A 2 33.73 -14.03 1.38
N GLN A 3 32.80 -13.73 2.31
CA GLN A 3 31.72 -12.72 2.23
C GLN A 3 30.56 -13.09 1.26
N HIS A 4 29.28 -12.86 1.60
CA HIS A 4 28.75 -11.84 2.51
C HIS A 4 28.04 -12.38 3.77
N GLN A 5 28.10 -11.57 4.84
CA GLN A 5 27.33 -11.74 6.07
C GLN A 5 26.08 -10.83 6.05
N ASN A 6 25.01 -11.28 6.71
CA ASN A 6 23.93 -10.50 7.32
C ASN A 6 23.03 -9.64 6.40
N TYR A 7 21.87 -10.20 6.02
CA TYR A 7 20.63 -9.45 5.70
C TYR A 7 19.65 -9.51 6.90
N LEU A 8 20.17 -9.30 8.12
CA LEU A 8 19.51 -9.73 9.36
C LEU A 8 18.48 -8.72 9.94
N THR A 9 17.81 -7.94 9.09
CA THR A 9 16.94 -6.82 9.52
C THR A 9 15.48 -6.93 9.10
N ASP A 10 15.15 -7.72 8.07
CA ASP A 10 13.82 -7.75 7.42
C ASP A 10 13.16 -9.14 7.38
N ASN A 11 13.79 -10.16 8.00
CA ASN A 11 13.39 -11.58 7.93
C ASN A 11 13.32 -12.15 6.50
N TYR A 12 13.90 -11.49 5.50
CA TYR A 12 13.88 -11.95 4.13
C TYR A 12 14.72 -13.23 3.95
N ASN A 13 14.13 -14.23 3.29
CA ASN A 13 14.82 -15.48 2.96
C ASN A 13 15.00 -15.55 1.44
N LEU A 14 16.26 -15.49 0.99
CA LEU A 14 16.60 -15.68 -0.41
C LEU A 14 16.20 -17.10 -0.85
N VAL A 15 15.36 -17.19 -1.88
CA VAL A 15 14.93 -18.48 -2.44
C VAL A 15 15.72 -18.79 -3.71
N THR A 16 16.43 -19.92 -3.70
CA THR A 16 17.23 -20.39 -4.85
C THR A 16 16.53 -21.46 -5.69
N ASP A 17 15.41 -22.02 -5.20
CA ASP A 17 14.63 -23.06 -5.86
C ASP A 17 13.41 -22.47 -6.56
N HIS A 18 13.46 -22.41 -7.89
CA HIS A 18 12.38 -21.87 -8.72
C HIS A 18 11.12 -22.75 -8.72
N GLN A 19 11.26 -24.09 -8.67
CA GLN A 19 10.12 -25.01 -8.67
C GLN A 19 9.29 -24.86 -7.40
N ARG A 20 9.95 -24.63 -6.26
CA ARG A 20 9.30 -24.32 -4.99
C ARG A 20 8.50 -23.02 -5.05
N ILE A 21 9.05 -21.95 -5.63
CA ILE A 21 8.32 -20.66 -5.80
C ILE A 21 7.11 -20.85 -6.70
N GLU A 22 7.28 -21.51 -7.85
CA GLU A 22 6.19 -21.77 -8.80
C GLU A 22 5.05 -22.55 -8.12
N THR A 23 5.37 -23.58 -7.34
CA THR A 23 4.39 -24.37 -6.57
C THR A 23 3.65 -23.51 -5.54
N LEU A 24 4.36 -22.62 -4.83
CA LEU A 24 3.74 -21.69 -3.87
C LEU A 24 2.78 -20.71 -4.56
N ILE A 25 3.20 -20.08 -5.67
CA ILE A 25 2.35 -19.14 -6.41
C ILE A 25 1.12 -19.86 -6.99
N ARG A 26 1.27 -21.09 -7.50
CA ARG A 26 0.12 -21.91 -7.94
C ARG A 26 -0.87 -22.16 -6.82
N ASN A 27 -0.40 -22.47 -5.61
CA ASN A 27 -1.27 -22.64 -4.44
C ASN A 27 -1.95 -21.31 -4.06
N SER A 28 -1.23 -20.19 -4.05
CA SER A 28 -1.82 -18.86 -3.81
C SER A 28 -2.90 -18.49 -4.83
N ILE A 29 -2.72 -18.82 -6.11
CA ILE A 29 -3.75 -18.63 -7.15
C ILE A 29 -4.97 -19.52 -6.90
N ILE A 30 -4.79 -20.76 -6.44
CA ILE A 30 -5.90 -21.65 -6.09
C ILE A 30 -6.71 -21.08 -4.92
N GLU A 31 -6.05 -20.56 -3.88
CA GLU A 31 -6.73 -19.91 -2.75
C GLU A 31 -7.44 -18.61 -3.20
N TYR A 32 -6.76 -17.74 -3.93
CA TYR A 32 -7.34 -16.51 -4.50
C TYR A 32 -8.62 -16.80 -5.29
N ASN A 33 -8.59 -17.83 -6.16
CA ASN A 33 -9.70 -18.22 -7.02
C ASN A 33 -10.90 -18.85 -6.28
N LYS A 34 -10.83 -19.05 -4.95
CA LYS A 34 -11.99 -19.42 -4.12
C LYS A 34 -12.83 -18.20 -3.71
N GLU A 35 -12.18 -17.07 -3.46
CA GLU A 35 -12.80 -15.87 -2.88
C GLU A 35 -13.01 -14.74 -3.90
N LYS A 36 -12.14 -14.66 -4.91
CA LYS A 36 -12.06 -13.57 -5.88
C LYS A 36 -12.26 -14.05 -7.33
N PRO A 37 -12.46 -13.14 -8.31
CA PRO A 37 -12.65 -13.52 -9.72
C PRO A 37 -11.51 -14.41 -10.24
N LYS A 38 -11.85 -15.44 -11.03
CA LYS A 38 -10.86 -16.45 -11.44
C LYS A 38 -9.76 -15.88 -12.32
N ILE A 39 -8.54 -15.88 -11.80
CA ILE A 39 -7.30 -15.60 -12.52
C ILE A 39 -6.79 -16.89 -13.18
N ASN A 40 -6.42 -16.79 -14.46
CA ASN A 40 -5.82 -17.87 -15.22
C ASN A 40 -4.80 -17.34 -16.25
N PHE A 41 -3.71 -16.74 -15.77
CA PHE A 41 -2.56 -16.38 -16.62
C PHE A 41 -1.43 -17.43 -16.51
N PRO A 42 -0.66 -17.68 -17.58
CA PRO A 42 0.51 -18.54 -17.55
C PRO A 42 1.61 -17.97 -16.63
N LEU A 43 2.12 -18.79 -15.72
CA LEU A 43 3.25 -18.44 -14.85
C LEU A 43 4.57 -18.45 -15.61
N TYR A 44 4.78 -17.43 -16.44
CA TYR A 44 6.09 -17.18 -17.06
C TYR A 44 7.11 -16.74 -15.99
N PRO A 45 8.41 -17.05 -16.16
CA PRO A 45 9.46 -16.68 -15.21
C PRO A 45 9.49 -15.18 -14.87
N CYS A 46 9.19 -14.30 -15.83
CA CYS A 46 9.11 -12.86 -15.61
C CYS A 46 8.03 -12.45 -14.60
N TYR A 47 6.87 -13.11 -14.58
CA TYR A 47 5.81 -12.85 -13.58
C TYR A 47 6.17 -13.41 -12.21
N ILE A 48 6.86 -14.55 -12.16
CA ILE A 48 7.37 -15.12 -10.90
C ILE A 48 8.39 -14.16 -10.28
N GLU A 49 9.36 -13.67 -11.07
CA GLU A 49 10.33 -12.67 -10.63
C GLU A 49 9.66 -11.36 -10.20
N LEU A 50 8.69 -10.85 -10.95
CA LEU A 50 7.96 -9.62 -10.61
C LEU A 50 7.24 -9.77 -9.26
N LEU A 51 6.49 -10.85 -9.06
CA LEU A 51 5.82 -11.12 -7.78
C LEU A 51 6.81 -11.22 -6.61
N CYS A 52 7.95 -11.91 -6.80
CA CYS A 52 8.99 -11.98 -5.77
C CYS A 52 9.60 -10.61 -5.43
N ARG A 53 9.84 -9.75 -6.43
CA ARG A 53 10.35 -8.38 -6.23
C ARG A 53 9.32 -7.51 -5.49
N LEU A 54 8.04 -7.56 -5.89
CA LEU A 54 6.96 -6.81 -5.25
C LEU A 54 6.77 -7.22 -3.78
N CYS A 55 6.75 -8.53 -3.50
CA CYS A 55 6.70 -9.05 -2.12
C CYS A 55 7.85 -8.53 -1.26
N HIS A 56 9.09 -8.57 -1.76
CA HIS A 56 10.25 -8.08 -1.00
C HIS A 56 10.21 -6.56 -0.79
N GLN A 57 9.93 -5.78 -1.84
CA GLN A 57 9.95 -4.32 -1.75
C GLN A 57 8.87 -3.77 -0.82
N ILE A 58 7.61 -4.23 -0.93
CA ILE A 58 6.48 -3.74 -0.11
C ILE A 58 6.50 -4.26 1.33
N GLN A 59 7.25 -5.33 1.62
CA GLN A 59 7.48 -5.80 3.00
C GLN A 59 8.70 -5.14 3.67
N THR A 60 9.49 -4.37 2.93
CA THR A 60 10.54 -3.51 3.50
C THR A 60 9.91 -2.27 4.15
N VAL A 61 10.56 -1.72 5.19
CA VAL A 61 10.18 -0.43 5.80
C VAL A 61 10.25 0.67 4.73
N ASP A 62 9.23 1.53 4.66
CA ASP A 62 9.06 2.58 3.66
C ASP A 62 9.17 2.05 2.21
N GLY A 63 8.61 0.85 2.01
CA GLY A 63 8.64 0.11 0.75
C GLY A 63 7.76 0.72 -0.34
N HIS A 64 8.39 1.37 -1.32
CA HIS A 64 7.73 1.89 -2.52
C HIS A 64 8.25 1.20 -3.79
N CYS A 65 7.36 0.98 -4.77
CA CYS A 65 7.69 0.36 -6.05
C CYS A 65 7.05 1.12 -7.21
N CYS A 66 7.83 1.38 -8.26
CA CYS A 66 7.35 1.84 -9.56
C CYS A 66 7.58 0.73 -10.58
N ILE A 67 6.51 0.28 -11.25
CA ILE A 67 6.58 -0.83 -12.20
C ILE A 67 6.60 -0.25 -13.62
N MET A 68 7.74 -0.38 -14.30
CA MET A 68 7.92 0.03 -15.69
C MET A 68 8.03 -1.23 -16.57
N ALA A 69 7.19 -1.36 -17.58
CA ALA A 69 7.19 -2.48 -18.52
C ALA A 69 6.84 -2.03 -19.95
N GLU A 70 7.37 -2.73 -20.94
CA GLU A 70 6.94 -2.58 -22.33
C GLU A 70 5.62 -3.33 -22.55
N GLY A 71 4.51 -2.59 -22.50
CA GLY A 71 3.15 -3.12 -22.70
C GLY A 71 2.32 -3.19 -21.42
N VAL A 72 1.11 -3.77 -21.54
CA VAL A 72 0.13 -3.80 -20.46
C VAL A 72 0.42 -4.95 -19.49
N ILE A 73 0.65 -4.62 -18.23
CA ILE A 73 0.64 -5.59 -17.13
C ILE A 73 -0.82 -5.88 -16.77
N ASP A 74 -1.19 -7.16 -16.70
CA ASP A 74 -2.53 -7.58 -16.25
C ASP A 74 -2.76 -7.12 -14.79
N PRO A 75 -3.77 -6.28 -14.50
CA PRO A 75 -4.09 -5.83 -13.14
C PRO A 75 -4.30 -6.98 -12.15
N SER A 76 -4.74 -8.14 -12.65
CA SER A 76 -4.90 -9.38 -11.88
C SER A 76 -3.62 -9.80 -11.13
N ILE A 77 -2.44 -9.45 -11.64
CA ILE A 77 -1.15 -9.71 -10.98
C ILE A 77 -1.01 -8.89 -9.70
N ILE A 78 -1.47 -7.63 -9.72
CA ILE A 78 -1.44 -6.73 -8.55
C ILE A 78 -2.50 -7.15 -7.52
N ASP A 79 -3.68 -7.57 -8.00
CA ASP A 79 -4.72 -8.12 -7.11
C ASP A 79 -4.25 -9.42 -6.44
N LEU A 80 -3.62 -10.34 -7.18
CA LEU A 80 -3.00 -11.56 -6.64
C LEU A 80 -1.90 -11.21 -5.63
N PHE A 81 -1.02 -10.28 -5.98
CA PHE A 81 0.05 -9.79 -5.10
C PHE A 81 -0.49 -9.26 -3.77
N SER A 82 -1.49 -8.37 -3.80
CA SER A 82 -2.14 -7.84 -2.59
C SER A 82 -2.70 -8.96 -1.69
N SER A 83 -3.23 -10.02 -2.31
CA SER A 83 -3.75 -11.21 -1.63
C SER A 83 -2.64 -12.12 -1.07
N ILE A 84 -1.46 -12.15 -1.67
CA ILE A 84 -0.30 -12.92 -1.16
C ILE A 84 0.27 -12.26 0.10
N VAL A 85 0.34 -10.92 0.13
CA VAL A 85 0.83 -10.19 1.32
C VAL A 85 -0.25 -9.94 2.38
N ASN A 86 -1.53 -10.19 2.05
CA ASN A 86 -2.72 -9.86 2.86
C ASN A 86 -2.87 -8.35 3.15
N TYR A 87 -2.63 -7.50 2.15
CA TYR A 87 -2.81 -6.04 2.26
C TYR A 87 -4.01 -5.62 1.41
N GLN A 88 -4.76 -4.63 1.86
CA GLN A 88 -5.87 -4.04 1.12
C GLN A 88 -5.34 -3.15 -0.02
N LEU A 89 -5.77 -3.43 -1.24
CA LEU A 89 -5.42 -2.61 -2.41
C LEU A 89 -6.38 -1.42 -2.52
N VAL A 90 -5.84 -0.20 -2.60
CA VAL A 90 -6.59 1.04 -2.80
C VAL A 90 -6.07 1.73 -4.05
N SER A 91 -6.93 1.87 -5.08
CA SER A 91 -6.64 2.61 -6.32
C SER A 91 -7.44 3.89 -6.41
N PHE A 92 -6.97 4.91 -7.13
CA PHE A 92 -7.65 6.21 -7.23
C PHE A 92 -8.66 6.30 -8.37
N LYS A 93 -8.92 5.20 -9.09
CA LYS A 93 -9.87 5.07 -10.22
C LYS A 93 -11.12 5.91 -10.03
N THR A 94 -11.12 7.04 -10.74
CA THR A 94 -12.25 7.97 -10.81
C THR A 94 -13.31 7.39 -11.73
N SER A 95 -14.57 7.40 -11.30
CA SER A 95 -15.67 7.12 -12.23
C SER A 95 -15.70 8.22 -13.29
N HIS A 96 -15.89 7.88 -14.57
CA HIS A 96 -15.97 8.84 -15.69
C HIS A 96 -17.08 9.93 -15.56
N LEU A 97 -17.85 9.91 -14.46
CA LEU A 97 -18.88 10.88 -14.09
C LEU A 97 -18.31 12.14 -13.39
N ILE A 98 -17.05 12.13 -12.94
CA ILE A 98 -16.40 13.29 -12.31
C ILE A 98 -15.84 14.21 -13.40
N THR A 99 -16.68 15.11 -13.91
CA THR A 99 -16.37 16.01 -15.05
C THR A 99 -15.78 17.37 -14.66
N SER A 100 -15.51 17.60 -13.38
CA SER A 100 -15.05 18.90 -12.84
C SER A 100 -13.89 18.71 -11.87
N ASN A 101 -12.78 19.42 -12.11
CA ASN A 101 -11.53 19.29 -11.34
C ASN A 101 -11.74 19.40 -9.83
N ASP A 102 -12.48 20.40 -9.34
CA ASP A 102 -12.72 20.61 -7.89
C ASP A 102 -13.35 19.38 -7.19
N ARG A 103 -14.22 18.64 -7.89
CA ARG A 103 -14.81 17.38 -7.38
C ARG A 103 -13.81 16.23 -7.40
N HIS A 104 -12.89 16.23 -8.38
CA HIS A 104 -11.81 15.26 -8.46
C HIS A 104 -10.81 15.44 -7.32
N GLN A 105 -10.39 16.68 -7.07
CA GLN A 105 -9.54 17.04 -5.93
C GLN A 105 -10.19 16.62 -4.60
N SER A 106 -11.48 16.94 -4.43
CA SER A 106 -12.26 16.56 -3.24
C SER A 106 -12.32 15.04 -3.03
N PHE A 107 -12.48 14.28 -4.13
CA PHE A 107 -12.50 12.82 -4.11
C PHE A 107 -11.13 12.21 -3.74
N ILE A 108 -10.03 12.69 -4.35
CA ILE A 108 -8.67 12.27 -3.99
C ILE A 108 -8.42 12.52 -2.50
N LYS A 109 -8.72 13.75 -2.04
CA LYS A 109 -8.54 14.15 -0.64
C LYS A 109 -9.31 13.22 0.31
N GLN A 110 -10.61 13.04 0.09
CA GLN A 110 -11.45 12.18 0.92
C GLN A 110 -10.96 10.72 0.93
N LYS A 111 -10.50 10.19 -0.21
CA LYS A 111 -10.01 8.81 -0.32
C LYS A 111 -8.67 8.60 0.38
N LEU A 112 -7.78 9.58 0.33
CA LEU A 112 -6.55 9.59 1.14
C LEU A 112 -6.87 9.69 2.63
N THR A 113 -7.74 10.61 3.05
CA THR A 113 -8.15 10.75 4.47
C THR A 113 -8.70 9.43 5.02
N GLN A 114 -9.57 8.75 4.28
CA GLN A 114 -10.08 7.44 4.66
C GLN A 114 -8.94 6.39 4.76
N THR A 115 -8.02 6.38 3.80
CA THR A 115 -6.87 5.45 3.80
C THR A 115 -5.98 5.62 5.03
N TYR A 116 -5.72 6.87 5.46
CA TYR A 116 -4.99 7.14 6.70
C TYR A 116 -5.75 6.72 7.97
N ILE A 117 -7.07 6.93 8.01
CA ILE A 117 -7.91 6.45 9.12
C ILE A 117 -7.87 4.92 9.21
N ASP A 118 -7.90 4.24 8.07
CA ASP A 118 -7.88 2.79 7.97
C ASP A 118 -6.53 2.22 8.41
N ALA A 119 -5.42 2.82 7.95
CA ALA A 119 -4.08 2.47 8.41
C ALA A 119 -3.87 2.79 9.90
N GLY A 120 -3.99 4.06 10.30
CA GLY A 120 -3.56 4.52 11.63
C GLY A 120 -4.54 4.24 12.78
N ILE A 121 -5.83 4.00 12.52
CA ILE A 121 -6.82 3.67 13.57
C ILE A 121 -7.19 2.20 13.54
N ARG A 122 -7.49 1.64 12.36
CA ARG A 122 -7.87 0.21 12.22
C ARG A 122 -6.66 -0.73 12.18
N ASN A 123 -5.43 -0.20 12.02
CA ASN A 123 -4.20 -0.98 11.82
C ASN A 123 -4.29 -1.91 10.59
N GLU A 124 -5.01 -1.45 9.56
CA GLU A 124 -5.16 -2.17 8.29
C GLU A 124 -3.93 -1.93 7.42
N LYS A 125 -3.38 -3.03 6.86
CA LYS A 125 -2.23 -2.94 5.97
C LYS A 125 -2.72 -2.59 4.56
N ILE A 126 -2.28 -1.46 4.02
CA ILE A 126 -2.82 -0.91 2.77
C ILE A 126 -1.71 -0.71 1.74
N ILE A 127 -2.03 -0.99 0.48
CA ILE A 127 -1.20 -0.66 -0.69
C ILE A 127 -1.95 0.38 -1.50
N LEU A 128 -1.34 1.56 -1.66
CA LEU A 128 -1.79 2.54 -2.65
C LEU A 128 -1.29 2.11 -4.04
N LEU A 129 -2.22 1.78 -4.92
CA LEU A 129 -1.96 1.58 -6.34
C LEU A 129 -2.27 2.89 -7.07
N ILE A 130 -1.29 3.40 -7.81
CA ILE A 130 -1.45 4.55 -8.70
C ILE A 130 -1.24 4.04 -10.13
N THR A 131 -2.24 4.23 -11.00
CA THR A 131 -2.14 3.89 -12.42
C THR A 131 -1.62 5.07 -13.25
N GLU A 132 -1.24 4.83 -14.52
CA GLU A 132 -0.87 5.89 -15.46
C GLU A 132 -2.00 6.91 -15.66
N GLU A 133 -3.25 6.44 -15.81
CA GLU A 133 -4.46 7.28 -15.89
C GLU A 133 -4.61 8.18 -14.65
N GLU A 134 -4.32 7.66 -13.46
CA GLU A 134 -4.40 8.41 -12.21
C GLU A 134 -3.24 9.41 -12.06
N PHE A 135 -2.08 9.10 -12.65
CA PHE A 135 -0.87 9.92 -12.62
C PHE A 135 -0.97 11.19 -13.50
N GLU A 136 -1.89 11.25 -14.47
CA GLU A 136 -2.14 12.49 -15.24
C GLU A 136 -2.62 13.65 -14.34
N HIS A 137 -3.15 13.36 -13.15
CA HIS A 137 -3.67 14.34 -12.21
C HIS A 137 -2.58 14.87 -11.26
N ILE A 138 -2.06 16.06 -11.55
CA ILE A 138 -1.03 16.76 -10.74
C ILE A 138 -1.37 16.83 -9.24
N GLU A 139 -2.65 16.99 -8.89
CA GLU A 139 -3.13 17.00 -7.50
C GLU A 139 -2.78 15.71 -6.75
N LEU A 140 -2.93 14.54 -7.40
CA LEU A 140 -2.55 13.26 -6.81
C LEU A 140 -1.04 13.18 -6.60
N ILE A 141 -0.24 13.64 -7.57
CA ILE A 141 1.23 13.67 -7.46
C ILE A 141 1.67 14.52 -6.27
N ILE A 142 1.07 15.70 -6.06
CA ILE A 142 1.36 16.57 -4.92
C ILE A 142 1.04 15.85 -3.61
N HIS A 143 -0.15 15.26 -3.48
CA HIS A 143 -0.53 14.54 -2.26
C HIS A 143 0.35 13.30 -1.99
N VAL A 144 0.72 12.56 -3.02
CA VAL A 144 1.63 11.39 -2.91
C VAL A 144 3.05 11.83 -2.55
N THR A 145 3.54 12.93 -3.11
CA THR A 145 4.85 13.50 -2.74
C THR A 145 4.86 13.93 -1.28
N ASN A 146 3.79 14.56 -0.80
CA ASN A 146 3.65 14.95 0.60
C ASN A 146 3.55 13.72 1.53
N LEU A 147 2.92 12.62 1.09
CA LEU A 147 2.92 11.32 1.80
C LEU A 147 4.34 10.79 1.97
N LEU A 148 5.14 10.77 0.89
CA LEU A 148 6.53 10.28 0.93
C LEU A 148 7.45 11.13 1.81
N ASN A 149 7.18 12.42 1.94
CA ASN A 149 7.99 13.34 2.75
C ASN A 149 7.47 13.51 4.20
N THR A 150 6.30 12.96 4.54
CA THR A 150 5.65 13.02 5.87
C THR A 150 5.30 14.43 6.41
N GLU A 151 5.78 15.52 5.79
CA GLU A 151 5.81 16.87 6.37
C GLU A 151 4.46 17.63 6.41
N GLU A 152 3.48 17.33 5.56
CA GLU A 152 2.28 18.18 5.37
C GLU A 152 0.91 17.47 5.52
N MET A 153 0.83 16.36 6.25
CA MET A 153 -0.43 15.60 6.41
C MET A 153 -1.57 16.37 7.09
N SER A 154 -1.27 17.39 7.89
CA SER A 154 -2.29 18.25 8.53
C SER A 154 -3.18 18.99 7.53
N SER A 155 -2.72 19.22 6.28
CA SER A 155 -3.53 19.84 5.22
C SER A 155 -4.64 18.92 4.68
N LEU A 156 -4.52 17.61 4.89
CA LEU A 156 -5.45 16.59 4.40
C LEU A 156 -6.71 16.49 5.27
N PHE A 157 -6.59 16.74 6.57
CA PHE A 157 -7.69 16.63 7.53
C PHE A 157 -8.33 18.00 7.80
N SER A 158 -9.65 18.02 7.98
CA SER A 158 -10.31 19.14 8.64
C SER A 158 -10.05 19.14 10.15
N LEU A 159 -10.26 20.27 10.82
CA LEU A 159 -10.12 20.39 12.28
C LEU A 159 -11.05 19.41 13.05
N GLU A 160 -12.21 19.08 12.47
CA GLU A 160 -13.17 18.12 13.03
C GLU A 160 -12.65 16.69 12.89
N GLU A 161 -12.15 16.30 11.71
CA GLU A 161 -11.55 14.99 11.46
C GLU A 161 -10.29 14.77 12.30
N GLU A 162 -9.37 15.75 12.36
CA GLU A 162 -8.17 15.69 13.20
C GLU A 162 -8.55 15.46 14.68
N THR A 163 -9.56 16.18 15.17
CA THR A 163 -10.06 15.99 16.55
C THR A 163 -10.70 14.61 16.75
N SER A 164 -11.38 14.05 15.74
CA SER A 164 -11.92 12.70 15.76
C SER A 164 -10.83 11.62 15.81
N VAL A 165 -9.79 11.76 14.98
CA VAL A 165 -8.61 10.89 14.95
C VAL A 165 -7.91 10.90 16.32
N LEU A 166 -7.60 12.08 16.85
CA LEU A 166 -6.94 12.27 18.15
C LEU A 166 -7.70 11.64 19.33
N ASN A 167 -9.04 11.71 19.31
CA ASN A 167 -9.88 11.06 20.31
C ASN A 167 -9.88 9.53 20.17
N SER A 168 -9.79 9.02 18.94
CA SER A 168 -9.80 7.59 18.65
C SER A 168 -8.49 6.90 19.04
N VAL A 169 -7.34 7.51 18.71
CA VAL A 169 -6.01 6.96 19.07
C VAL A 169 -5.66 7.12 20.54
N ARG A 170 -6.38 7.97 21.30
CA ARG A 170 -6.11 8.26 22.72
C ARG A 170 -5.94 7.00 23.58
N THR A 171 -6.80 6.01 23.39
CA THR A 171 -6.74 4.74 24.14
C THR A 171 -5.49 3.94 23.78
N GLN A 172 -5.11 3.92 22.50
CA GLN A 172 -3.92 3.21 21.99
C GLN A 172 -2.64 3.87 22.49
N VAL A 173 -2.56 5.21 22.47
CA VAL A 173 -1.45 6.02 23.03
C VAL A 173 -1.25 5.72 24.52
N GLN A 174 -2.34 5.65 25.29
CA GLN A 174 -2.28 5.30 26.72
C GLN A 174 -1.86 3.83 26.96
N GLN A 175 -2.32 2.89 26.12
CA GLN A 175 -1.90 1.48 26.15
C GLN A 175 -0.42 1.30 25.78
N ALA A 176 0.12 2.15 24.90
CA ALA A 176 1.53 2.23 24.57
C ALA A 176 2.40 2.86 25.68
N GLY A 177 1.80 3.30 26.79
CA GLY A 177 2.50 3.90 27.93
C GLY A 177 2.93 5.35 27.72
N LEU A 178 2.45 6.01 26.66
CA LEU A 178 2.79 7.39 26.34
C LEU A 178 1.88 8.39 27.07
N SER A 179 2.43 9.54 27.46
CA SER A 179 1.64 10.64 28.02
C SER A 179 0.83 11.33 26.92
N PHE A 180 -0.49 11.30 27.04
CA PHE A 180 -1.38 11.90 26.04
C PHE A 180 -1.18 13.42 25.92
N SER A 181 -0.77 13.86 24.74
CA SER A 181 -0.81 15.25 24.28
C SER A 181 -1.22 15.27 22.80
N ARG A 182 -1.67 16.41 22.26
CA ARG A 182 -2.07 16.51 20.84
C ARG A 182 -0.92 16.11 19.89
N ALA A 183 0.28 16.61 20.17
CA ALA A 183 1.47 16.30 19.36
C ALA A 183 1.83 14.81 19.42
N VAL A 184 1.91 14.21 20.62
CA VAL A 184 2.24 12.79 20.79
C VAL A 184 1.17 11.87 20.18
N ALA A 185 -0.11 12.23 20.28
CA ALA A 185 -1.19 11.46 19.67
C ALA A 185 -1.17 11.55 18.13
N TRP A 186 -0.78 12.70 17.58
CA TRP A 186 -0.61 12.87 16.13
C TRP A 186 0.62 12.12 15.60
N GLU A 187 1.75 12.20 16.29
CA GLU A 187 2.97 11.45 15.98
C GLU A 187 2.74 9.92 16.07
N PHE A 188 1.96 9.47 17.07
CA PHE A 188 1.56 8.06 17.20
C PHE A 188 0.64 7.60 16.07
N PHE A 189 -0.23 8.47 15.54
CA PHE A 189 -1.11 8.14 14.42
C PHE A 189 -0.38 8.04 13.07
N LEU A 190 0.73 8.77 12.91
CA LEU A 190 1.56 8.77 11.69
C LEU A 190 2.61 7.65 11.64
N ARG A 191 2.63 6.75 12.63
CA ARG A 191 3.69 5.73 12.83
C ARG A 191 3.18 4.30 12.68
#